data_AF-A0A519GLX0-F1
#
_entry.id   AF-A0A519GLX0-F1
#
_cell.length_a   1.000
_cell.length_b   1.000
_cell.length_c   1.000
_cell.angle_alpha   90.00
_cell.angle_beta   90.00
_cell.angle_gamma   90.00
#
_symmetry.space_group_name_H-M   'P 1'
#
loop_
_entity.id
_entity.type
_entity.pdbx_description
1 polymer ?
#
loop_
_entity_poly.entity_id
_entity_poly.type
_entity_poly.pdbx_seq_one_letter_code
_entity_poly.pdbx_strand_id
1 'polypeptide(L)'
;AGIWLVPAAQRSDDATQVAQWDEAFHCALVAAAGNAEMARVHRDVTDRIRIIRRLDFTKQPRIDATYDEHAKILKAIRAHRGDQAAMLLRAHIETSQAEVRKITLHQVHVARHTGRR
;
A
#
# COMPACT_ATOMS: atom_id res chain seq x y z
N ALA A 1 -9.64 -10.03 0.92
CA ALA A 1 -9.62 -9.56 2.33
C ALA A 1 -8.94 -10.56 3.28
N GLY A 2 -9.24 -11.86 3.22
CA GLY A 2 -8.70 -12.85 4.16
C GLY A 2 -7.18 -12.92 4.26
N ILE A 3 -6.48 -12.69 3.15
CA ILE A 3 -5.01 -12.67 3.09
C ILE A 3 -4.38 -11.71 4.12
N TRP A 4 -4.99 -10.56 4.41
CA TRP A 4 -4.44 -9.56 5.34
C TRP A 4 -4.65 -9.93 6.81
N LEU A 5 -5.45 -10.97 7.08
CA LEU A 5 -5.80 -11.41 8.43
C LEU A 5 -5.11 -12.71 8.83
N VAL A 6 -4.20 -13.22 8.00
CA VAL A 6 -3.46 -14.45 8.28
C VAL A 6 -2.40 -14.24 9.38
N PRO A 7 -2.02 -15.29 10.14
CA PRO A 7 -0.89 -15.25 11.06
C PRO A 7 0.41 -14.87 10.36
N ALA A 8 1.38 -14.31 11.10
CA ALA A 8 2.67 -13.89 10.55
C ALA A 8 3.39 -15.00 9.78
N ALA A 9 3.33 -16.24 10.26
CA ALA A 9 3.92 -17.41 9.61
C ALA A 9 3.32 -17.77 8.24
N GLN A 10 2.18 -17.18 7.86
CA GLN A 10 1.49 -17.42 6.58
C GLN A 10 1.51 -16.17 5.68
N ARG A 11 2.21 -15.10 6.07
CA ARG A 11 2.36 -13.91 5.24
C ARG A 11 3.29 -14.20 4.07
N SER A 12 2.99 -13.62 2.91
CA SER A 12 3.86 -13.70 1.74
C SER A 12 5.02 -12.71 1.90
N ASP A 13 6.20 -13.13 1.49
CA ASP A 13 7.41 -12.30 1.35
C ASP A 13 7.64 -11.87 -0.12
N ASP A 14 6.81 -12.33 -1.06
CA ASP A 14 6.88 -11.90 -2.45
C ASP A 14 6.35 -10.47 -2.60
N ALA A 15 7.29 -9.53 -2.70
CA ALA A 15 7.03 -8.12 -2.91
C ALA A 15 6.10 -7.82 -4.11
N THR A 16 6.21 -8.58 -5.20
CA THR A 16 5.37 -8.36 -6.39
C THR A 16 3.93 -8.75 -6.10
N GLN A 17 3.74 -9.89 -5.44
CA GLN A 17 2.43 -10.38 -5.06
C GLN A 17 1.77 -9.47 -4.02
N VAL A 18 2.50 -9.07 -2.97
CA VAL A 18 2.00 -8.16 -1.93
C VAL A 18 1.60 -6.81 -2.52
N ALA A 19 2.39 -6.27 -3.48
CA ALA A 19 2.04 -5.02 -4.15
C ALA A 19 0.74 -5.12 -4.97
N GLN A 20 0.48 -6.26 -5.63
CA GLN A 20 -0.77 -6.49 -6.35
C GLN A 20 -1.95 -6.57 -5.40
N TRP A 21 -1.78 -7.25 -4.26
CA TRP A 21 -2.81 -7.33 -3.23
C TRP A 21 -3.09 -5.97 -2.58
N ASP A 22 -2.06 -5.17 -2.34
CA ASP A 22 -2.19 -3.81 -1.84
C ASP A 22 -3.04 -2.98 -2.81
N GLU A 23 -2.66 -2.94 -4.09
CA GLU A 23 -3.44 -2.26 -5.13
C GLU A 23 -4.92 -2.72 -5.16
N ALA A 24 -5.16 -4.03 -5.14
CA ALA A 24 -6.50 -4.59 -5.14
C ALA A 24 -7.30 -4.21 -3.88
N PHE A 25 -6.64 -4.10 -2.73
CA PHE A 25 -7.26 -3.69 -1.48
C PHE A 25 -7.84 -2.27 -1.58
N HIS A 26 -7.03 -1.29 -2.02
CA HIS A 26 -7.48 0.10 -2.15
C HIS A 26 -8.57 0.25 -3.21
N CYS A 27 -8.43 -0.42 -4.36
CA CYS A 27 -9.46 -0.43 -5.40
C CYS A 27 -10.79 -1.01 -4.91
N ALA A 28 -10.76 -2.07 -4.09
CA ALA A 28 -11.95 -2.66 -3.51
C ALA A 28 -12.66 -1.72 -2.51
N LEU A 29 -11.91 -0.96 -1.70
CA LEU A 29 -12.48 0.02 -0.78
C LEU A 29 -13.22 1.14 -1.53
N VAL A 30 -12.64 1.66 -2.60
CA VAL A 30 -13.29 2.71 -3.41
C VAL A 30 -14.51 2.16 -4.14
N ALA A 31 -14.43 0.95 -4.69
CA ALA A 31 -15.57 0.30 -5.34
C ALA A 31 -16.73 0.07 -4.35
N ALA A 32 -16.41 -0.32 -3.11
CA ALA A 32 -17.41 -0.54 -2.06
C ALA A 32 -18.16 0.74 -1.64
N ALA A 33 -17.62 1.94 -1.92
CA ALA A 33 -18.31 3.20 -1.70
C ALA A 33 -19.47 3.46 -2.68
N GLY A 34 -19.62 2.63 -3.73
CA GLY A 34 -20.77 2.67 -4.65
C GLY A 34 -20.69 3.74 -5.75
N ASN A 35 -19.60 4.51 -5.83
CA ASN A 35 -19.42 5.52 -6.89
C ASN A 35 -18.54 4.94 -8.02
N ALA A 36 -19.20 4.50 -9.11
CA ALA A 36 -18.55 3.86 -10.25
C ALA A 36 -17.53 4.77 -10.96
N GLU A 37 -17.83 6.07 -11.09
CA GLU A 37 -16.92 7.01 -11.74
C GLU A 37 -15.68 7.27 -10.87
N MET A 38 -15.86 7.41 -9.55
CA MET A 38 -14.74 7.50 -8.62
C MET A 38 -13.86 6.25 -8.68
N ALA A 39 -14.45 5.06 -8.74
CA ALA A 39 -13.70 3.81 -8.88
C ALA A 39 -12.93 3.74 -10.20
N ARG A 40 -13.49 4.26 -11.30
CA ARG A 40 -12.81 4.35 -12.61
C ARG A 40 -11.61 5.29 -12.55
N VAL A 41 -11.80 6.50 -12.03
CA VAL A 41 -10.72 7.50 -11.87
C VAL A 41 -9.62 6.99 -10.94
N HIS A 42 -9.98 6.37 -9.82
CA HIS A 42 -9.02 5.79 -8.89
C HIS A 42 -8.15 4.72 -9.54
N ARG A 43 -8.73 3.84 -10.38
CA ARG A 43 -7.97 2.83 -11.13
C ARG A 43 -6.96 3.48 -12.09
N ASP A 44 -7.37 4.45 -12.89
CA ASP A 44 -6.46 5.16 -13.82
C ASP A 44 -5.29 5.84 -13.07
N VAL A 45 -5.56 6.49 -11.94
CA VAL A 45 -4.50 7.06 -11.09
C VAL A 45 -3.58 5.97 -10.55
N THR A 46 -4.14 4.87 -10.05
CA THR A 46 -3.39 3.76 -9.45
C THR A 46 -2.46 3.10 -10.48
N ASP A 47 -2.94 2.90 -11.71
CA ASP A 47 -2.14 2.37 -12.82
C ASP A 47 -0.92 3.25 -13.12
N ARG A 48 -1.12 4.58 -13.17
CA ARG A 48 -0.03 5.54 -13.45
C ARG A 48 1.05 5.57 -12.37
N ILE A 49 0.69 5.33 -11.10
CA ILE A 49 1.63 5.34 -9.97
C ILE A 49 2.11 3.96 -9.55
N ARG A 50 1.67 2.88 -10.23
CA ARG A 50 1.92 1.49 -9.82
C ARG A 50 3.40 1.18 -9.57
N ILE A 51 4.27 1.61 -10.48
CA ILE A 51 5.72 1.37 -10.35
C ILE A 51 6.29 2.03 -9.11
N ILE A 52 5.85 3.25 -8.80
CA ILE A 52 6.29 4.01 -7.64
C ILE A 52 5.80 3.33 -6.35
N ARG A 53 4.54 2.86 -6.31
CA ARG A 53 4.00 2.13 -5.15
C ARG A 53 4.71 0.81 -4.90
N ARG A 54 5.11 0.09 -5.95
CA ARG A 54 5.87 -1.18 -5.82
C ARG A 54 7.20 -0.99 -5.09
N LEU A 55 7.80 0.20 -5.14
CA LEU A 55 9.04 0.48 -4.43
C LEU A 55 8.90 0.32 -2.91
N ASP A 56 7.71 0.53 -2.34
CA ASP A 56 7.48 0.38 -0.90
C ASP A 56 7.78 -1.05 -0.43
N PHE A 57 7.53 -2.04 -1.28
CA PHE A 57 7.70 -3.46 -0.96
C PHE A 57 9.11 -3.99 -1.22
N THR A 58 10.07 -3.12 -1.54
CA THR A 58 11.49 -3.52 -1.70
C THR A 58 12.17 -3.89 -0.37
N LYS A 59 11.52 -3.62 0.77
CA LYS A 59 12.03 -3.90 2.11
C LYS A 59 11.05 -4.79 2.87
N GLN A 60 11.52 -5.90 3.44
CA GLN A 60 10.69 -6.82 4.23
C GLN A 60 9.90 -6.13 5.36
N PRO A 61 10.46 -5.19 6.14
CA PRO A 61 9.69 -4.50 7.18
C PRO A 61 8.48 -3.72 6.67
N ARG A 62 8.48 -3.32 5.39
CA ARG A 62 7.33 -2.63 4.78
C ARG A 62 6.21 -3.61 4.44
N ILE A 63 6.56 -4.82 3.96
CA ILE A 63 5.58 -5.90 3.76
C ILE A 63 4.86 -6.20 5.09
N ASP A 64 5.63 -6.41 6.16
CA ASP A 64 5.05 -6.72 7.49
C ASP A 64 4.16 -5.60 8.01
N ALA A 65 4.59 -4.35 7.87
CA ALA A 65 3.82 -3.17 8.26
C ALA A 65 2.50 -3.08 7.47
N THR A 66 2.52 -3.31 6.16
CA THR A 66 1.30 -3.28 5.32
C THR A 66 0.30 -4.34 5.76
N TYR A 67 0.75 -5.55 6.11
CA TYR A 67 -0.14 -6.57 6.68
C TYR A 67 -0.84 -6.08 7.95
N ASP A 68 -0.08 -5.50 8.89
CA ASP A 68 -0.63 -5.02 10.16
C ASP A 68 -1.59 -3.83 9.97
N GLU A 69 -1.24 -2.91 9.10
CA GLU A 69 -2.05 -1.73 8.75
C GLU A 69 -3.38 -2.15 8.09
N HIS A 70 -3.33 -3.02 7.08
CA HIS A 70 -4.52 -3.53 6.41
C HIS A 70 -5.41 -4.36 7.34
N ALA A 71 -4.81 -5.18 8.22
CA ALA A 71 -5.56 -5.90 9.23
C ALA A 71 -6.33 -4.95 10.16
N LYS A 72 -5.70 -3.85 10.61
CA LYS A 72 -6.35 -2.84 11.47
C LYS A 72 -7.50 -2.14 10.74
N ILE A 73 -7.29 -1.74 9.49
CA ILE A 73 -8.33 -1.09 8.66
C ILE A 73 -9.52 -2.04 8.47
N LEU A 74 -9.27 -3.31 8.08
CA LEU A 74 -10.32 -4.30 7.91
C LEU A 74 -11.10 -4.57 9.21
N LYS A 75 -10.41 -4.64 10.35
CA LYS A 75 -11.07 -4.80 11.65
C LYS A 75 -11.95 -3.60 12.00
N ALA A 76 -11.52 -2.37 11.68
CA ALA A 76 -12.33 -1.18 11.89
C ALA A 76 -13.58 -1.17 10.98
N ILE A 77 -13.42 -1.51 9.70
CA ILE A 77 -14.52 -1.63 8.72
C ILE A 77 -15.53 -2.70 9.18
N ARG A 78 -15.07 -3.90 9.56
CA ARG A 78 -15.94 -4.99 10.04
C ARG A 78 -16.67 -4.65 11.34
N ALA A 79 -16.12 -3.74 12.14
CA ALA A 79 -16.75 -3.22 13.34
C ALA A 79 -17.65 -1.99 13.07
N HIS A 80 -17.91 -1.65 11.80
CA HIS A 80 -18.68 -0.47 11.37
C HIS A 80 -18.14 0.87 11.92
N ARG A 81 -16.83 0.94 12.22
CA ARG A 81 -16.17 2.16 12.71
C ARG A 81 -15.56 2.94 11.54
N GLY A 82 -16.42 3.58 10.75
CA GLY A 82 -16.05 4.29 9.52
C GLY A 82 -14.96 5.36 9.72
N ASP A 83 -15.14 6.25 10.69
CA ASP A 83 -14.18 7.34 10.95
C ASP A 83 -12.79 6.80 11.36
N GLN A 84 -12.78 5.74 12.18
CA GLN A 84 -11.53 5.09 12.56
C GLN A 84 -10.86 4.43 11.37
N ALA A 85 -11.62 3.75 10.50
CA ALA A 85 -11.08 3.16 9.28
C ALA A 85 -10.49 4.23 8.34
N ALA A 86 -11.17 5.37 8.18
CA ALA A 86 -10.70 6.49 7.36
C ALA A 86 -9.41 7.12 7.93
N MET A 87 -9.32 7.31 9.24
CA MET A 87 -8.11 7.80 9.91
C MET A 87 -6.94 6.82 9.72
N LEU A 88 -7.16 5.52 9.93
CA LEU A 88 -6.13 4.49 9.74
C LEU A 88 -5.65 4.43 8.28
N LEU A 89 -6.57 4.53 7.32
CA LEU A 89 -6.24 4.53 5.90
C LEU A 89 -5.39 5.75 5.53
N ARG A 90 -5.73 6.93 6.04
CA ARG A 90 -4.94 8.15 5.81
C ARG A 90 -3.51 8.00 6.35
N ALA A 91 -3.36 7.55 7.59
CA ALA A 91 -2.05 7.34 8.21
C ALA A 91 -1.20 6.31 7.44
N HIS A 92 -1.83 5.22 6.97
CA HIS A 92 -1.17 4.21 6.14
C HIS A 92 -0.66 4.80 4.81
N ILE A 93 -1.49 5.60 4.11
CA ILE A 93 -1.11 6.24 2.84
C ILE A 93 0.04 7.22 3.07
N GLU A 94 -0.04 8.07 4.10
CA GLU A 94 1.01 9.04 4.43
C GLU A 94 2.35 8.37 4.76
N THR A 95 2.31 7.28 5.53
CA THR A 95 3.50 6.48 5.88
C THR A 95 4.12 5.87 4.63
N SER A 96 3.33 5.20 3.80
CA SER A 96 3.80 4.55 2.57
C SER A 96 4.40 5.56 1.59
N GLN A 97 3.77 6.74 1.45
CA GLN A 97 4.33 7.82 0.64
C GLN A 97 5.66 8.34 1.18
N ALA A 98 5.82 8.46 2.51
CA ALA A 98 7.07 8.90 3.12
C ALA A 98 8.20 7.89 2.88
N GLU A 99 7.91 6.60 3.01
CA GLU A 99 8.88 5.52 2.79
C GLU A 99 9.31 5.44 1.32
N VAL A 100 8.37 5.51 0.38
CA VAL A 100 8.69 5.56 -1.05
C VAL A 100 9.55 6.78 -1.38
N ARG A 101 9.24 7.98 -0.86
CA ARG A 101 10.07 9.18 -1.06
C ARG A 101 11.51 8.97 -0.59
N LYS A 102 11.71 8.34 0.57
CA LYS A 102 13.05 8.01 1.10
C LYS A 102 13.80 7.07 0.15
N ILE A 103 13.12 6.04 -0.38
CA ILE A 103 13.71 5.07 -1.31
C ILE A 103 14.12 5.77 -2.62
N THR A 104 13.24 6.54 -3.23
CA THR A 104 13.52 7.27 -4.48
C THR A 104 14.69 8.23 -4.32
N LEU A 105 14.70 9.03 -3.24
CA LEU A 105 15.80 9.98 -2.99
C LEU A 105 17.14 9.26 -2.78
N HIS A 106 17.14 8.14 -2.07
CA HIS A 106 18.33 7.33 -1.87
C HIS A 106 18.87 6.80 -3.21
N GLN A 107 18.00 6.28 -4.08
CA GLN A 107 18.40 5.78 -5.41
C GLN A 107 18.98 6.89 -6.30
N VAL A 108 18.37 8.08 -6.31
CA VAL A 108 18.89 9.24 -7.06
C VAL A 108 20.27 9.66 -6.54
N HIS A 109 20.47 9.65 -5.22
CA HIS A 109 21.76 9.95 -4.61
C HIS A 109 22.83 8.92 -5.02
N VAL A 110 22.52 7.63 -4.90
CA VAL A 110 23.44 6.55 -5.31
C VAL A 110 23.81 6.66 -6.79
N ALA A 111 22.84 6.86 -7.68
CA ALA A 111 23.08 7.00 -9.12
C ALA A 111 24.02 8.17 -9.47
N ARG A 112 23.91 9.29 -8.74
CA ARG A 112 24.83 10.44 -8.89
C ARG A 112 26.26 10.13 -8.45
N HIS A 113 26.45 9.19 -7.52
CA HIS A 113 27.78 8.79 -7.05
C HIS A 113 28.42 7.71 -7.93
N THR A 114 27.64 6.76 -8.48
CA THR A 114 28.15 5.74 -9.41
C THR A 114 28.45 6.28 -10.81
N GLY A 115 27.70 7.27 -11.31
CA GLY A 115 27.97 7.92 -12.61
C GLY A 115 29.15 8.90 -12.62
N ARG A 116 29.88 9.04 -11.51
CA ARG A 116 31.06 9.91 -11.36
C ARG A 116 32.38 9.13 -11.32
N ARG A 117 32.31 7.81 -11.53
CA ARG A 117 33.43 6.89 -11.76
C ARG A 117 33.45 6.48 -13.23
#